data_AF-A0A970QWR1-F1
#
_entry.id   AF-A0A970QWR1-F1
#
_cell.length_a   1.000
_cell.length_b   1.000
_cell.length_c   1.000
_cell.angle_alpha   90.00
_cell.angle_beta   90.00
_cell.angle_gamma   90.00
#
_symmetry.space_group_name_H-M   'P 1'
#
loop_
_entity.id
_entity.type
_entity.pdbx_description
1 polymer ?
#
loop_
_entity_poly.entity_id
_entity_poly.type
_entity_poly.pdbx_seq_one_letter_code
_entity_poly.pdbx_strand_id
1 'polypeptide(L)'
;MAVIAHDLKQSKVSFRVIATSCKTHGCEGSVVYGLKASRCGEDADCAEIDDISCEKHDVENLIARLEAESNIELGQLLYIVEDYLVELYSRK
;
A
#
# COMPACT_ATOMS: atom_id res chain seq x y z
N MET A 1 -29.70 3.02 28.79
CA MET A 1 -29.40 4.23 28.01
C MET A 1 -28.28 3.87 27.04
N ALA A 2 -28.59 3.75 25.76
CA ALA A 2 -27.61 3.39 24.72
C ALA A 2 -26.77 4.62 24.39
N VAL A 3 -25.47 4.57 24.70
CA VAL A 3 -24.51 5.54 24.17
C VAL A 3 -24.21 5.11 22.74
N ILE A 4 -24.86 5.78 21.80
CA ILE A 4 -24.59 5.65 20.37
C ILE A 4 -23.16 6.16 20.20
N ALA A 5 -22.23 5.22 19.97
CA ALA A 5 -20.90 5.55 19.55
C ALA A 5 -21.05 6.40 18.28
N HIS A 6 -20.74 7.69 18.39
CA HIS A 6 -20.48 8.51 17.23
C HIS A 6 -19.24 7.91 16.57
N ASP A 7 -19.48 6.95 15.69
CA ASP A 7 -18.56 6.48 14.68
C ASP A 7 -18.25 7.69 13.81
N LEU A 8 -17.25 8.47 14.24
CA LEU A 8 -16.55 9.39 13.38
C LEU A 8 -15.97 8.51 12.28
N LYS A 9 -16.74 8.39 11.20
CA LYS A 9 -16.41 7.91 9.86
C LYS A 9 -15.16 8.64 9.36
N GLN A 10 -14.04 8.48 10.03
CA GLN A 10 -12.74 8.73 9.43
C GLN A 10 -12.64 7.63 8.38
N SER A 11 -12.75 8.02 7.11
CA SER A 11 -12.38 7.19 5.97
C SER A 11 -10.89 6.85 6.08
N LYS A 12 -10.55 5.97 7.01
CA LYS A 12 -9.20 5.59 7.33
C LYS A 12 -8.77 4.61 6.25
N VAL A 13 -7.76 5.00 5.48
CA VAL A 13 -7.12 4.10 4.53
C VAL A 13 -6.33 3.08 5.33
N SER A 14 -6.62 1.80 5.09
CA SER A 14 -5.91 0.67 5.68
C SER A 14 -4.99 0.07 4.63
N PHE A 15 -3.72 -0.07 4.97
CA PHE A 15 -2.70 -0.64 4.11
C PHE A 15 -2.34 -2.05 4.58
N ARG A 16 -2.10 -2.97 3.65
CA ARG A 16 -1.65 -4.33 3.94
C ARG A 16 -0.63 -4.78 2.90
N VAL A 17 0.38 -5.52 3.36
CA VAL A 17 1.31 -6.20 2.46
C VAL A 17 0.58 -7.36 1.78
N ILE A 18 0.75 -7.48 0.48
CA ILE A 18 0.36 -8.65 -0.30
C ILE A 18 1.62 -9.31 -0.85
N ALA A 19 1.60 -10.64 -0.95
CA ALA A 19 2.69 -11.39 -1.57
C ALA A 19 2.15 -12.00 -2.85
N THR A 20 2.80 -11.72 -3.98
CA THR A 20 2.42 -12.23 -5.28
C THR A 20 3.63 -12.86 -5.98
N SER A 21 3.36 -13.71 -6.96
CA SER A 21 4.41 -14.28 -7.80
C SER A 21 4.85 -13.23 -8.81
N CYS A 22 6.16 -12.99 -8.93
CA CYS A 22 6.69 -12.06 -9.92
C CYS A 22 6.21 -12.49 -11.32
N LYS A 23 5.54 -11.57 -12.04
CA LYS A 23 5.04 -11.83 -13.40
C LYS A 23 6.04 -11.44 -14.48
N THR A 24 7.19 -10.89 -14.07
CA THR A 24 8.26 -10.48 -15.00
C THR A 24 8.95 -11.71 -15.57
N HIS A 25 8.95 -11.80 -16.90
CA HIS A 25 9.56 -12.88 -17.67
C HIS A 25 11.07 -12.94 -17.36
N GLY A 26 11.53 -14.02 -16.74
CA GLY A 26 12.92 -14.18 -16.25
C GLY A 26 13.11 -14.14 -14.72
N CYS A 27 12.08 -13.77 -13.96
CA CYS A 27 12.04 -13.86 -12.48
C CYS A 27 10.93 -14.81 -11.98
N GLU A 28 10.44 -15.70 -12.85
CA GLU A 28 9.38 -16.67 -12.54
C GLU A 28 9.80 -17.58 -11.38
N GLY A 29 9.11 -17.44 -10.25
CA GLY A 29 9.38 -18.21 -9.02
C GLY A 29 9.87 -17.37 -7.83
N SER A 30 10.26 -16.11 -8.05
CA SER A 30 10.55 -15.18 -6.96
C SER A 30 9.26 -14.62 -6.37
N VAL A 31 9.18 -14.63 -5.04
CA VAL A 31 8.11 -13.95 -4.30
C VAL A 31 8.37 -12.46 -4.34
N VAL A 32 7.42 -11.71 -4.87
CA VAL A 32 7.41 -10.25 -4.79
C VAL A 32 6.34 -9.81 -3.81
N TYR A 33 6.63 -8.72 -3.13
CA TYR A 33 5.72 -8.10 -2.20
C TYR A 33 5.17 -6.84 -2.86
N GLY A 34 3.86 -6.66 -2.68
CA GLY A 34 3.12 -5.49 -3.08
C GLY A 34 2.34 -4.92 -1.90
N LEU A 35 1.60 -3.85 -2.14
CA LEU A 35 0.75 -3.23 -1.15
C LEU A 35 -0.69 -3.16 -1.64
N LYS A 36 -1.62 -3.31 -0.70
CA LYS A 36 -3.04 -3.13 -0.91
C LYS A 36 -3.54 -2.06 0.04
N ALA A 37 -4.10 -1.00 -0.52
CA ALA A 37 -4.76 0.06 0.21
C ALA A 37 -6.27 -0.09 0.06
N SER A 38 -6.99 0.06 1.17
CA SER A 38 -8.44 -0.08 1.19
C SER A 38 -9.02 1.00 2.10
N ARG A 39 -9.96 1.78 1.56
CA ARG A 39 -10.66 2.84 2.30
C ARG A 39 -12.04 2.34 2.68
N CYS A 40 -12.30 2.15 3.97
CA CYS A 40 -13.65 1.88 4.47
C CYS A 40 -14.43 3.20 4.58
N GLY A 41 -15.56 3.31 3.90
CA GLY A 41 -16.41 4.49 3.85
C GLY A 41 -17.68 4.26 3.01
N GLU A 42 -18.42 5.32 2.70
CA GLU A 42 -19.56 5.23 1.75
C GLU A 42 -19.09 4.87 0.34
N ASP A 43 -17.95 5.41 -0.09
CA ASP A 43 -17.20 4.99 -1.27
C ASP A 43 -16.05 4.09 -0.82
N ALA A 44 -16.36 2.79 -0.71
CA ALA A 44 -15.38 1.74 -0.48
C ALA A 44 -14.50 1.61 -1.72
N ASP A 45 -13.29 2.13 -1.63
CA ASP A 45 -12.32 2.13 -2.72
C ASP A 45 -11.09 1.31 -2.32
N CYS A 46 -10.55 0.57 -3.29
CA CYS A 46 -9.45 -0.36 -3.09
C CYS A 46 -8.43 -0.14 -4.20
N ALA A 47 -7.19 0.14 -3.82
CA ALA A 47 -6.05 0.17 -4.72
C ALA A 47 -5.10 -0.96 -4.37
N GLU A 48 -4.60 -1.65 -5.40
CA GLU A 48 -3.66 -2.75 -5.27
C GLU A 48 -2.49 -2.49 -6.19
N ILE A 49 -1.28 -2.59 -5.64
CA ILE A 49 -0.04 -2.39 -6.37
C ILE A 49 0.84 -3.60 -6.08
N ASP A 50 1.00 -4.42 -7.12
CA ASP A 50 1.87 -5.59 -7.13
C ASP A 50 3.30 -5.24 -7.52
N ASP A 51 4.23 -6.19 -7.33
CA ASP A 51 5.59 -6.14 -7.90
C ASP A 51 6.43 -4.91 -7.45
N ILE A 52 6.35 -4.54 -6.18
CA ILE A 52 7.11 -3.40 -5.61
C ILE A 52 8.54 -3.83 -5.32
N SER A 53 8.72 -4.84 -4.46
CA SER A 53 10.06 -5.34 -4.11
C SER A 53 10.03 -6.83 -3.81
N CYS A 54 11.14 -7.52 -4.02
CA CYS A 54 11.34 -8.90 -3.58
C CYS A 54 11.52 -8.99 -2.04
N GLU A 55 11.76 -7.86 -1.37
CA GLU A 55 11.97 -7.81 0.07
C GLU A 55 10.73 -7.27 0.78
N LYS A 56 10.17 -8.07 1.69
CA LYS A 56 9.00 -7.67 2.50
C LYS A 56 9.25 -6.40 3.30
N HIS A 57 10.48 -6.20 3.77
CA HIS A 57 10.87 -5.07 4.60
C HIS A 57 10.73 -3.72 3.89
N ASP A 58 11.03 -3.66 2.58
CA ASP A 58 10.87 -2.44 1.78
C ASP A 58 9.39 -2.02 1.72
N VAL A 59 8.51 -3.00 1.50
CA VAL A 59 7.06 -2.75 1.44
C VAL A 59 6.51 -2.37 2.82
N GLU A 60 7.03 -2.98 3.90
CA GLU A 60 6.66 -2.59 5.27
C GLU A 60 7.11 -1.15 5.60
N ASN A 61 8.30 -0.75 5.18
CA ASN A 61 8.78 0.62 5.34
C ASN A 61 7.92 1.62 4.54
N LEU A 62 7.55 1.27 3.32
CA LEU A 62 6.64 2.08 2.51
C LEU A 62 5.27 2.21 3.20
N ILE A 63 4.68 1.12 3.69
CA ILE A 63 3.43 1.16 4.44
C ILE A 63 3.56 2.05 5.68
N ALA A 64 4.64 1.94 6.45
CA ALA A 64 4.85 2.79 7.61
C ALA A 64 4.91 4.29 7.24
N ARG A 65 5.51 4.64 6.09
CA ARG A 65 5.49 6.02 5.55
C ARG A 65 4.07 6.43 5.18
N LEU A 66 3.32 5.55 4.52
CA LEU A 66 1.94 5.81 4.11
C LEU A 66 1.01 5.94 5.34
N GLU A 67 1.21 5.14 6.39
CA GLU A 67 0.43 5.23 7.62
C GLU A 67 0.75 6.49 8.44
N ALA A 68 1.97 7.01 8.34
CA ALA A 68 2.34 8.30 8.94
C ALA A 68 1.63 9.47 8.24
N GLU A 69 1.40 9.35 6.93
CA GLU A 69 0.69 10.33 6.11
C GLU A 69 -0.84 10.15 6.25
N SER A 70 -1.47 10.97 7.08
CA SER A 70 -2.91 10.82 7.41
C SER A 70 -3.88 11.13 6.26
N ASN A 71 -3.40 11.60 5.10
CA ASN A 71 -4.25 12.05 4.00
C ASN A 71 -3.69 11.65 2.62
N ILE A 72 -3.50 10.36 2.40
CA ILE A 72 -3.15 9.83 1.07
C ILE A 72 -4.41 9.52 0.28
N GLU A 73 -4.51 10.15 -0.88
CA GLU A 73 -5.49 9.76 -1.90
C GLU A 73 -5.03 8.48 -2.61
N LEU A 74 -5.95 7.53 -2.80
CA LEU A 74 -5.63 6.25 -3.45
C LEU A 74 -5.11 6.43 -4.89
N GLY A 75 -5.52 7.49 -5.58
CA GLY A 75 -4.98 7.84 -6.90
C GLY A 75 -3.53 8.32 -6.87
N GLN A 76 -3.03 8.81 -5.73
CA GLN A 76 -1.63 9.19 -5.54
C GLN A 76 -0.74 8.02 -5.15
N LEU A 77 -1.33 6.90 -4.74
CA LEU A 77 -0.62 5.73 -4.24
C LEU A 77 0.39 5.17 -5.24
N LEU A 78 0.02 5.14 -6.53
CA LEU A 78 0.91 4.70 -7.61
C LEU A 78 2.13 5.59 -7.72
N TYR A 79 1.94 6.92 -7.73
CA TYR A 79 3.03 7.88 -7.82
C TYR A 79 3.98 7.80 -6.61
N ILE A 80 3.43 7.62 -5.40
CA ILE A 80 4.25 7.46 -4.19
C ILE A 80 5.08 6.17 -4.26
N VAL A 81 4.49 5.08 -4.75
CA VAL A 81 5.21 3.81 -4.96
C VAL A 81 6.30 3.98 -6.01
N GLU A 82 6.00 4.58 -7.16
CA GLU A 82 6.98 4.82 -8.22
C GLU A 82 8.15 5.68 -7.72
N ASP A 83 7.88 6.75 -6.98
CA ASP A 83 8.92 7.59 -6.35
C ASP A 83 9.78 6.76 -5.39
N TYR A 84 9.16 5.94 -4.53
CA TYR A 84 9.87 5.06 -3.60
C TYR A 84 10.74 4.02 -4.32
N LEU A 85 10.28 3.45 -5.43
CA LEU A 85 11.07 2.54 -6.26
C LEU A 85 12.26 3.26 -6.87
N VAL A 86 12.07 4.47 -7.40
CA VAL A 86 13.16 5.30 -7.92
C VAL A 86 14.17 5.59 -6.81
N GLU A 87 13.75 5.92 -5.59
CA GLU A 87 14.65 6.10 -4.45
C GLU A 87 15.44 4.83 -4.12
N LEU A 88 14.78 3.67 -4.08
CA LEU A 88 15.38 2.36 -3.79
C LEU A 88 16.45 1.97 -4.81
N TYR A 89 16.15 2.13 -6.11
CA TYR A 89 17.03 1.70 -7.19
C TYR A 89 18.02 2.77 -7.65
N SER A 90 17.83 4.06 -7.32
CA SER A 90 18.81 5.12 -7.59
C SER A 90 19.97 5.15 -6.60
N ARG A 91 19.85 4.48 -5.45
CA ARG A 91 20.92 4.36 -4.45
C ARG A 91 21.90 3.21 -4.71
N LYS A 92 21.78 2.51 -5.84
CA LYS A 92 22.69 1.41 -6.25
C LYS A 92 23.80 1.89 -7.19
#